data_AF-A2GVU4-F1
#
_entry.id   AF-A2GVU4-F1
#
_cell.length_a   1.000
_cell.length_b   1.000
_cell.length_c   1.000
_cell.angle_alpha   90.00
_cell.angle_beta   90.00
_cell.angle_gamma   90.00
#
_symmetry.space_group_name_H-M   'P 1'
#
loop_
_entity.id
_entity.type
_entity.pdbx_description
1 polymer ?
#
loop_
_entity_poly.entity_id
_entity_poly.type
_entity_poly.pdbx_seq_one_letter_code
_entity_poly.pdbx_strand_id
1 'polypeptide(L)'
;MELEEETIFTVMDLCKFGVKQEIQAQYGYGERVRKERSQISFHCKYPKCPAHFNVAILDQNKYKLIKIVEEHDHSAPNDKSQYSSVFYRKYLEHYFQTDDNQRAIAQLNAFKDLEIPLTGLSIPEMYAQKPRAIKQFAERIHALQTRYSPDDVVSLQIFVQTVQEESPDDLIAFEVSDNNMCFYYAPFEGKAYAHSIKTFHIDSTYKLLRSNIPLYAFTGKIKDFHIFPFLYFFCQPDTYQNIQVCVCAYLRWVTIEPEYISMDCAPQIAQAIEESIPQAQILWCGV
;
A
#
# COMPACT_ATOMS: atom_id res chain seq x y z
N MET A 1 2.19 -5.99 -38.68
CA MET A 1 1.01 -5.17 -38.33
C MET A 1 1.48 -3.73 -38.41
N GLU A 2 1.02 -3.00 -39.42
CA GLU A 2 1.35 -1.58 -39.61
C GLU A 2 0.73 -0.79 -38.44
N LEU A 3 1.54 0.00 -37.74
CA LEU A 3 1.08 0.93 -36.70
C LEU A 3 0.40 2.11 -37.42
N GLU A 4 -0.87 1.96 -37.76
CA GLU A 4 -1.71 3.09 -38.17
C GLU A 4 -2.06 3.97 -36.95
N GLU A 5 -2.00 5.28 -37.19
CA GLU A 5 -2.29 6.43 -36.31
C GLU A 5 -1.26 6.83 -35.23
N GLU A 6 -0.91 8.12 -35.26
CA GLU A 6 -0.01 8.85 -34.36
C GLU A 6 -0.50 8.88 -32.91
N THR A 7 -0.53 7.74 -32.25
CA THR A 7 -1.01 7.68 -30.87
C THR A 7 0.05 8.23 -29.92
N ILE A 8 -0.14 9.46 -29.46
CA ILE A 8 0.63 10.08 -28.38
C ILE A 8 0.03 9.61 -27.05
N PHE A 9 0.84 8.96 -26.24
CA PHE A 9 0.48 8.56 -24.89
C PHE A 9 0.79 9.67 -23.89
N THR A 10 -0.18 10.00 -23.05
CA THR A 10 0.10 10.64 -21.76
C THR A 10 0.79 9.63 -20.82
N VAL A 11 1.25 10.08 -19.65
CA VAL A 11 1.73 9.18 -18.58
C VAL A 11 0.67 8.12 -18.24
N MET A 12 -0.60 8.49 -18.21
CA MET A 12 -1.69 7.59 -17.85
C MET A 12 -1.97 6.57 -18.95
N ASP A 13 -1.94 6.98 -20.22
CA ASP A 13 -2.08 6.07 -21.35
C ASP A 13 -0.92 5.07 -21.40
N LEU A 14 0.30 5.54 -21.12
CA LEU A 14 1.48 4.66 -21.04
C LEU A 14 1.35 3.64 -19.89
N CYS A 15 0.83 4.06 -18.74
CA CYS A 15 0.59 3.14 -17.62
C CYS A 15 -0.48 2.12 -17.96
N LYS A 16 -1.61 2.54 -18.54
CA LYS A 16 -2.67 1.64 -19.02
C LYS A 16 -2.13 0.63 -20.03
N PHE A 17 -1.34 1.10 -20.98
CA PHE A 17 -0.70 0.24 -21.97
C PHE A 17 0.25 -0.77 -21.31
N GLY A 18 1.11 -0.32 -20.40
CA GLY A 18 2.04 -1.19 -19.70
C GLY A 18 1.36 -2.24 -18.82
N VAL A 19 0.26 -1.89 -18.14
CA VAL A 19 -0.55 -2.84 -17.36
C VAL A 19 -1.15 -3.93 -18.26
N LYS A 20 -1.65 -3.58 -19.45
CA LYS A 20 -2.15 -4.57 -20.42
C LYS A 20 -1.06 -5.57 -20.84
N GLN A 21 0.15 -5.08 -21.11
CA GLN A 21 1.29 -5.93 -21.45
C GLN A 21 1.66 -6.87 -20.29
N GLU A 22 1.64 -6.36 -19.06
CA GLU A 22 1.91 -7.14 -17.85
C GLU A 22 0.83 -8.22 -17.58
N ILE A 23 -0.44 -7.92 -17.86
CA ILE A 23 -1.54 -8.89 -17.80
C ILE A 23 -1.36 -9.97 -18.86
N GLN A 24 -1.05 -9.60 -20.11
CA GLN A 24 -0.80 -10.56 -21.18
C GLN A 24 0.38 -11.49 -20.86
N ALA A 25 1.46 -10.94 -20.31
CA ALA A 25 2.65 -11.68 -19.94
C ALA A 25 2.47 -12.57 -18.70
N GLN A 26 1.46 -12.30 -17.87
CA GLN A 26 1.40 -12.81 -16.50
C GLN A 26 2.70 -12.52 -15.70
N TYR A 27 3.37 -11.40 -16.00
CA TYR A 27 4.68 -11.07 -15.45
C TYR A 27 4.99 -9.56 -15.52
N GLY A 28 5.81 -9.09 -14.59
CA GLY A 28 6.18 -7.68 -14.50
C GLY A 28 7.16 -7.21 -15.58
N TYR A 29 7.08 -5.94 -15.93
CA TYR A 29 8.03 -5.29 -16.84
C TYR A 29 9.04 -4.43 -16.07
N GLY A 30 10.20 -4.23 -16.68
CA GLY A 30 11.30 -3.41 -16.19
C GLY A 30 11.58 -2.26 -17.14
N GLU A 31 11.98 -1.12 -16.58
CA GLU A 31 12.32 0.08 -17.33
C GLU A 31 13.84 0.14 -17.59
N ARG A 32 14.23 0.46 -18.82
CA ARG A 32 15.61 0.84 -19.21
C ARG A 32 15.56 2.14 -19.97
N VAL A 33 16.05 3.21 -19.35
CA VAL A 33 16.15 4.53 -19.98
C VAL A 33 17.43 4.61 -20.81
N ARG A 34 17.30 4.99 -22.09
CA ARG A 34 18.44 5.31 -22.95
C ARG A 34 18.47 6.82 -23.21
N LYS A 35 19.18 7.53 -22.33
CA LYS A 35 19.27 9.01 -22.34
C LYS A 35 19.74 9.58 -23.69
N GLU A 36 20.63 8.88 -24.39
CA GLU A 36 21.17 9.31 -25.68
C GLU A 36 20.15 9.34 -26.83
N ARG A 37 19.00 8.68 -26.67
CA ARG A 37 17.98 8.56 -27.74
C ARG A 37 16.62 9.14 -27.36
N SER A 38 16.51 9.82 -26.21
CA SER A 38 15.23 10.26 -25.65
C SER A 38 14.18 9.14 -25.68
N GLN A 39 14.59 7.93 -25.29
CA GLN A 39 13.78 6.72 -25.41
C GLN A 39 13.79 5.92 -24.12
N ILE A 40 12.65 5.31 -23.83
CA ILE A 40 12.47 4.37 -22.73
C ILE A 40 12.12 3.02 -23.33
N SER A 41 12.82 1.98 -22.89
CA SER A 41 12.56 0.59 -23.26
C SER A 41 11.99 -0.15 -22.06
N PHE A 42 10.80 -0.72 -22.22
CA PHE A 42 10.16 -1.56 -21.24
C PHE A 42 10.28 -3.02 -21.69
N HIS A 43 10.87 -3.86 -20.85
CA HIS A 43 11.11 -5.27 -21.16
C HIS A 43 10.41 -6.15 -20.14
N CYS A 44 9.84 -7.28 -20.58
CA CYS A 44 9.39 -8.29 -19.65
C CYS A 44 10.59 -8.73 -18.79
N LYS A 45 10.42 -8.79 -17.48
CA LYS A 45 11.50 -9.17 -16.56
C LYS A 45 11.80 -10.67 -16.59
N TYR A 46 10.99 -11.47 -17.27
CA TYR A 46 11.17 -12.92 -17.29
C TYR A 46 12.51 -13.24 -17.98
N PRO A 47 13.35 -14.10 -17.41
CA PRO A 47 14.68 -14.35 -17.95
C PRO A 47 14.62 -14.76 -19.43
N LYS A 48 15.35 -14.03 -20.28
CA LYS A 48 15.46 -14.25 -21.73
C LYS A 48 14.18 -14.00 -22.54
N CYS A 49 13.11 -13.51 -21.93
CA CYS A 49 11.89 -13.18 -22.65
C CYS A 49 12.15 -12.09 -23.71
N PRO A 50 11.72 -12.29 -24.97
CA PRO A 50 11.95 -11.32 -26.04
C PRO A 50 10.95 -10.15 -26.00
N ALA A 51 9.87 -10.26 -25.20
CA ALA A 51 8.83 -9.26 -25.13
C ALA A 51 9.34 -7.92 -24.59
N HIS A 52 9.13 -6.86 -25.38
CA HIS A 52 9.48 -5.51 -25.00
C HIS A 52 8.70 -4.49 -25.83
N PHE A 53 8.58 -3.28 -25.31
CA PHE A 53 8.13 -2.15 -26.08
C PHE A 53 8.97 -0.92 -25.80
N ASN A 54 9.09 -0.05 -26.81
CA ASN A 54 9.91 1.15 -26.76
C ASN A 54 9.03 2.36 -26.98
N VAL A 55 9.26 3.40 -26.19
CA VAL A 55 8.59 4.68 -26.34
C VAL A 55 9.61 5.80 -26.54
N ALA A 56 9.28 6.74 -27.43
CA ALA A 56 9.98 8.02 -27.55
C ALA A 56 9.41 8.98 -26.51
N ILE A 57 10.28 9.77 -25.90
CA ILE A 57 9.91 10.91 -25.06
C ILE A 57 9.77 12.10 -26.01
N LEU A 58 8.55 12.61 -26.19
CA LEU A 58 8.29 13.76 -27.07
C LEU A 58 8.40 15.09 -26.31
N ASP A 59 7.89 15.12 -25.09
CA ASP A 59 7.83 16.29 -24.21
C ASP A 59 7.65 15.80 -22.76
N GLN A 60 7.59 16.70 -21.77
CA GLN A 60 7.20 16.35 -20.40
C GLN A 60 5.86 15.60 -20.42
N ASN A 61 5.88 14.36 -19.90
CA ASN A 61 4.71 13.50 -19.76
C ASN A 61 4.00 13.09 -21.07
N LYS A 62 4.64 13.27 -22.24
CA LYS A 62 4.14 12.81 -23.54
C LYS A 62 5.11 11.82 -24.19
N TYR A 63 4.56 10.67 -24.56
CA TYR A 63 5.30 9.55 -25.11
C TYR A 63 4.71 9.10 -26.44
N LYS A 64 5.52 8.48 -27.29
CA LYS A 64 5.04 7.83 -28.52
C LYS A 64 5.55 6.42 -28.59
N LEU A 65 4.65 5.45 -28.79
CA LEU A 65 5.04 4.06 -29.00
C LEU A 65 5.83 3.95 -30.32
N ILE A 66 7.05 3.43 -30.24
CA ILE A 66 7.94 3.26 -31.40
C ILE A 66 7.89 1.82 -31.90
N LYS A 67 7.92 0.88 -30.96
CA LYS A 67 8.05 -0.54 -31.25
C LYS A 67 7.40 -1.33 -30.14
N ILE A 68 6.76 -2.42 -30.52
CA ILE A 68 6.31 -3.45 -29.61
C ILE A 68 6.68 -4.83 -30.15
N VAL A 69 7.09 -5.71 -29.24
CA VAL A 69 7.29 -7.14 -29.45
C VAL A 69 6.47 -7.82 -28.35
N GLU A 70 5.34 -8.43 -28.75
CA GLU A 70 4.35 -9.03 -27.84
C GLU A 70 4.58 -10.53 -27.61
N GLU A 71 5.59 -11.11 -28.29
CA GLU A 71 5.86 -12.54 -28.18
C GLU A 71 6.50 -12.86 -26.83
N HIS A 72 5.83 -13.73 -26.07
CA HIS A 72 6.30 -14.28 -24.81
C HIS A 72 6.64 -15.75 -25.00
N ASP A 73 7.84 -16.16 -24.59
CA ASP A 73 8.35 -17.53 -24.69
C ASP A 73 8.31 -18.27 -23.33
N HIS A 74 7.45 -17.79 -22.42
CA HIS A 74 7.35 -18.31 -21.06
C HIS A 74 5.89 -18.50 -20.63
N SER A 75 5.69 -19.42 -19.69
CA SER A 75 4.47 -19.50 -18.90
C SER A 75 4.54 -18.54 -17.70
N ALA A 76 3.42 -18.38 -16.99
CA ALA A 76 3.43 -17.73 -15.69
C ALA A 76 4.49 -18.37 -14.77
N PRO A 77 5.22 -17.58 -13.98
CA PRO A 77 6.30 -18.06 -13.12
C PRO A 77 5.80 -18.99 -12.01
N ASN A 78 6.64 -19.91 -11.56
CA ASN A 78 6.37 -20.77 -10.40
C ASN A 78 6.71 -20.09 -9.05
N ASP A 79 7.55 -19.04 -9.07
CA ASP A 79 8.00 -18.35 -7.86
C ASP A 79 7.23 -17.04 -7.66
N LYS A 80 6.73 -16.86 -6.44
CA LYS A 80 5.51 -16.08 -6.14
C LYS A 80 5.76 -14.76 -5.42
N SER A 81 7.00 -14.43 -5.08
CA SER A 81 7.27 -13.57 -3.93
C SER A 81 7.84 -12.17 -4.22
N GLN A 82 8.12 -11.74 -5.46
CA GLN A 82 8.91 -10.50 -5.66
C GLN A 82 8.58 -9.65 -6.90
N TYR A 83 7.32 -9.44 -7.25
CA TYR A 83 7.00 -8.59 -8.41
C TYR A 83 6.09 -7.42 -8.04
N SER A 84 6.55 -6.22 -8.41
CA SER A 84 5.79 -4.99 -8.32
C SER A 84 5.65 -4.41 -9.73
N SER A 85 4.42 -4.15 -10.17
CA SER A 85 4.16 -3.44 -11.43
C SER A 85 4.67 -2.00 -11.32
N VAL A 86 5.56 -1.62 -12.24
CA VAL A 86 6.07 -0.23 -12.32
C VAL A 86 5.03 0.73 -12.87
N PHE A 87 4.09 0.23 -13.68
CA PHE A 87 3.03 1.02 -14.28
C PHE A 87 1.89 1.29 -13.30
N TYR A 88 1.44 0.27 -12.58
CA TYR A 88 0.41 0.44 -11.54
C TYR A 88 0.89 1.34 -10.40
N ARG A 89 2.17 1.22 -10.00
CA ARG A 89 2.76 2.15 -9.03
C ARG A 89 2.69 3.59 -9.52
N LYS A 90 3.21 3.88 -10.72
CA LYS A 90 3.16 5.23 -11.33
C LYS A 90 1.73 5.74 -11.50
N TYR A 91 0.77 4.85 -11.77
CA TYR A 91 -0.65 5.21 -11.90
C TYR A 91 -1.29 5.58 -10.55
N LEU A 92 -0.99 4.82 -9.48
CA LEU A 92 -1.47 5.13 -8.14
C LEU A 92 -0.91 6.45 -7.60
N GLU A 93 0.35 6.78 -7.94
CA GLU A 93 0.97 8.07 -7.58
C GLU A 93 0.12 9.27 -8.05
N HIS A 94 -0.56 9.14 -9.19
CA HIS A 94 -1.47 10.18 -9.69
C HIS A 94 -2.69 10.37 -8.79
N TYR A 95 -3.30 9.29 -8.31
CA TYR A 95 -4.43 9.35 -7.38
C TYR A 95 -4.05 9.93 -6.01
N PHE A 96 -2.79 9.80 -5.61
CA PHE A 96 -2.30 10.34 -4.34
C PHE A 96 -1.87 11.82 -4.42
N GLN A 97 -1.82 12.40 -5.62
CA GLN A 97 -1.54 13.83 -5.83
C GLN A 97 -2.81 14.69 -5.81
N THR A 98 -3.99 14.09 -5.96
CA THR A 98 -5.27 14.77 -5.80
C THR A 98 -5.70 14.70 -4.33
N ASP A 99 -5.92 15.86 -3.68
CA ASP A 99 -6.18 16.07 -2.24
C ASP A 99 -7.37 15.28 -1.62
N ASP A 100 -8.08 14.45 -2.37
CA ASP A 100 -9.17 13.64 -1.84
C ASP A 100 -8.63 12.42 -1.08
N ASN A 101 -8.72 12.54 0.24
CA ASN A 101 -8.30 11.63 1.31
C ASN A 101 -8.93 10.22 1.28
N GLN A 102 -9.33 9.69 0.13
CA GLN A 102 -9.97 8.38 0.00
C GLN A 102 -9.07 7.43 -0.78
N ARG A 103 -7.89 7.24 -0.23
CA ARG A 103 -6.82 6.39 -0.78
C ARG A 103 -7.27 4.94 -1.03
N ALA A 104 -8.30 4.51 -0.32
CA ALA A 104 -8.96 3.24 -0.56
C ALA A 104 -9.74 3.24 -1.90
N ILE A 105 -10.60 4.24 -2.10
CA ILE A 105 -11.35 4.46 -3.34
C ILE A 105 -10.41 4.66 -4.55
N ALA A 106 -9.24 5.27 -4.33
CA ALA A 106 -8.20 5.38 -5.35
C ALA A 106 -7.73 4.03 -5.91
N GLN A 107 -7.56 2.99 -5.08
CA GLN A 107 -7.14 1.67 -5.56
C GLN A 107 -8.23 0.99 -6.38
N LEU A 108 -9.49 1.04 -5.92
CA LEU A 108 -10.62 0.49 -6.67
C LEU A 108 -10.80 1.20 -8.02
N ASN A 109 -10.69 2.52 -8.03
CA ASN A 109 -10.79 3.30 -9.25
C ASN A 109 -9.58 3.04 -10.16
N ALA A 110 -8.38 2.85 -9.62
CA ALA A 110 -7.22 2.47 -10.40
C ALA A 110 -7.41 1.12 -11.11
N PHE A 111 -7.95 0.10 -10.43
CA PHE A 111 -8.25 -1.18 -11.08
C PHE A 111 -9.26 -1.03 -12.22
N LYS A 112 -10.32 -0.23 -12.02
CA LYS A 112 -11.31 0.07 -13.06
C LYS A 112 -10.69 0.79 -14.25
N ASP A 113 -9.93 1.86 -13.99
CA ASP A 113 -9.36 2.70 -15.05
C ASP A 113 -8.28 2.00 -15.86
N LEU A 114 -7.51 1.13 -15.20
CA LEU A 114 -6.45 0.31 -15.79
C LEU A 114 -7.00 -0.97 -16.42
N GLU A 115 -8.30 -1.20 -16.35
CA GLU A 115 -8.97 -2.41 -16.86
C GLU A 115 -8.35 -3.70 -16.29
N ILE A 116 -7.85 -3.65 -15.05
CA ILE A 116 -7.34 -4.83 -14.36
C ILE A 116 -8.56 -5.70 -13.97
N PRO A 117 -8.64 -6.97 -14.41
CA PRO A 117 -9.77 -7.82 -14.06
C PRO A 117 -9.93 -7.93 -12.54
N LEU A 118 -11.16 -7.77 -12.02
CA LEU A 118 -11.45 -7.87 -10.59
C LEU A 118 -11.64 -9.33 -10.11
N THR A 119 -11.80 -10.27 -11.05
CA THR A 119 -12.00 -11.70 -10.80
C THR A 119 -11.31 -12.52 -11.91
N GLY A 120 -10.73 -13.69 -11.58
CA GLY A 120 -10.31 -14.69 -12.58
C GLY A 120 -8.91 -15.30 -12.40
N LEU A 121 -8.60 -16.24 -13.30
CA LEU A 121 -7.32 -16.96 -13.44
C LEU A 121 -6.23 -16.16 -14.20
N SER A 122 -6.61 -15.01 -14.77
CA SER A 122 -5.77 -14.18 -15.66
C SER A 122 -5.26 -12.91 -14.99
N ILE A 123 -5.45 -12.75 -13.68
CA ILE A 123 -4.82 -11.66 -12.93
C ILE A 123 -3.41 -12.13 -12.56
N PRO A 124 -2.35 -11.50 -13.09
CA PRO A 124 -1.00 -11.77 -12.61
C PRO A 124 -0.96 -11.64 -11.08
N GLU A 125 -0.32 -12.56 -10.35
CA GLU A 125 -0.29 -12.53 -8.88
C GLU A 125 0.19 -11.19 -8.30
N MET A 126 1.02 -10.45 -9.03
CA MET A 126 1.47 -9.09 -8.67
C MET A 126 0.37 -8.01 -8.64
N TYR A 127 -0.76 -8.30 -9.28
CA TYR A 127 -2.02 -7.52 -9.21
C TYR A 127 -3.10 -8.24 -8.42
N ALA A 128 -2.88 -9.52 -8.08
CA ALA A 128 -3.83 -10.32 -7.35
C ALA A 128 -3.87 -9.85 -5.89
N GLN A 129 -4.62 -8.79 -5.64
CA GLN A 129 -5.51 -8.83 -4.50
C GLN A 129 -6.50 -9.95 -4.81
N LYS A 130 -6.59 -10.98 -3.95
CA LYS A 130 -7.56 -12.08 -4.14
C LYS A 130 -8.91 -11.44 -4.51
N PRO A 131 -9.72 -11.97 -5.44
CA PRO A 131 -11.04 -11.38 -5.75
C PRO A 131 -11.91 -11.15 -4.50
N ARG A 132 -11.68 -11.98 -3.47
CA ARG A 132 -12.16 -11.79 -2.11
C ARG A 132 -11.67 -10.47 -1.49
N ALA A 133 -10.37 -10.17 -1.49
CA ALA A 133 -9.78 -8.94 -0.95
C ALA A 133 -10.37 -7.64 -1.52
N ILE A 134 -10.69 -7.60 -2.82
CA ILE A 134 -11.34 -6.42 -3.43
C ILE A 134 -12.81 -6.29 -2.99
N LYS A 135 -13.54 -7.41 -2.96
CA LYS A 135 -14.93 -7.44 -2.44
C LYS A 135 -14.95 -7.04 -0.95
N GLN A 136 -14.08 -7.66 -0.17
CA GLN A 136 -13.84 -7.37 1.25
C GLN A 136 -13.45 -5.91 1.47
N PHE A 137 -12.72 -5.30 0.55
CA PHE A 137 -12.36 -3.88 0.62
C PHE A 137 -13.55 -2.95 0.41
N ALA A 138 -14.42 -3.26 -0.56
CA ALA A 138 -15.66 -2.51 -0.74
C ALA A 138 -16.61 -2.69 0.48
N GLU A 139 -16.68 -3.90 1.03
CA GLU A 139 -17.41 -4.20 2.27
C GLU A 139 -16.81 -3.47 3.48
N ARG A 140 -15.47 -3.44 3.63
CA ARG A 140 -14.73 -2.64 4.62
C ARG A 140 -15.11 -1.16 4.60
N ILE A 141 -15.20 -0.54 3.41
CA ILE A 141 -15.60 0.87 3.29
C ILE A 141 -17.04 1.10 3.77
N HIS A 142 -17.94 0.15 3.48
CA HIS A 142 -19.31 0.22 3.99
C HIS A 142 -19.39 0.03 5.50
N ALA A 143 -18.60 -0.92 6.03
CA ALA A 143 -18.49 -1.18 7.47
C ALA A 143 -17.97 0.04 8.24
N LEU A 144 -16.95 0.74 7.70
CA LEU A 144 -16.38 1.97 8.27
C LEU A 144 -17.39 3.12 8.37
N GLN A 145 -18.44 3.11 7.55
CA GLN A 145 -19.49 4.15 7.53
C GLN A 145 -20.70 3.81 8.40
N THR A 146 -20.72 2.62 9.00
CA THR A 146 -21.89 2.08 9.69
C THR A 146 -21.69 2.10 11.20
N ARG A 147 -22.64 2.70 11.94
CA ARG A 147 -22.73 2.55 13.40
C ARG A 147 -23.58 1.32 13.71
N TYR A 148 -22.97 0.29 14.28
CA TYR A 148 -23.62 -1.00 14.54
C TYR A 148 -24.42 -1.03 15.85
N SER A 149 -24.06 -0.21 16.82
CA SER A 149 -24.70 -0.16 18.14
C SER A 149 -24.70 1.27 18.72
N PRO A 150 -25.69 1.63 19.56
CA PRO A 150 -25.63 2.86 20.35
C PRO A 150 -24.53 2.84 21.42
N ASP A 151 -24.06 1.67 21.84
CA ASP A 151 -22.87 1.48 22.69
C ASP A 151 -21.62 1.44 21.81
N ASP A 152 -20.68 2.35 22.05
CA ASP A 152 -19.50 2.51 21.20
C ASP A 152 -18.51 1.34 21.33
N VAL A 153 -18.41 0.70 22.51
CA VAL A 153 -17.54 -0.48 22.73
C VAL A 153 -18.12 -1.67 21.98
N VAL A 154 -19.42 -1.92 22.12
CA VAL A 154 -20.11 -2.99 21.38
C VAL A 154 -20.06 -2.73 19.88
N SER A 155 -20.26 -1.48 19.44
CA SER A 155 -20.17 -1.12 18.03
C SER A 155 -18.78 -1.39 17.46
N LEU A 156 -17.72 -1.11 18.23
CA LEU A 156 -16.35 -1.37 17.78
C LEU A 156 -16.01 -2.87 17.79
N GLN A 157 -16.52 -3.64 18.75
CA GLN A 157 -16.39 -5.10 18.75
C GLN A 157 -17.03 -5.73 17.49
N ILE A 158 -18.26 -5.30 17.14
CA ILE A 158 -18.95 -5.77 15.94
C ILE A 158 -18.16 -5.37 14.69
N PHE A 159 -17.65 -4.13 14.62
CA PHE A 159 -16.82 -3.68 13.52
C PHE A 159 -15.55 -4.55 13.36
N VAL A 160 -14.82 -4.80 14.46
CA VAL A 160 -13.61 -5.64 14.44
C VAL A 160 -13.93 -7.05 13.98
N GLN A 161 -14.97 -7.68 14.51
CA GLN A 161 -15.40 -9.00 14.09
C GLN A 161 -15.75 -9.04 12.60
N THR A 162 -16.49 -8.04 12.13
CA THR A 162 -16.87 -7.91 10.71
C THR A 162 -15.63 -7.82 9.83
N VAL A 163 -14.66 -6.97 10.18
CA VAL A 163 -13.40 -6.85 9.42
C VAL A 163 -12.55 -8.11 9.51
N GLN A 164 -12.55 -8.85 10.62
CA GLN A 164 -11.83 -10.13 10.72
C GLN A 164 -12.47 -11.23 9.85
N GLU A 165 -13.80 -11.30 9.80
CA GLU A 165 -14.55 -12.27 8.99
C GLU A 165 -14.44 -11.94 7.50
N GLU A 166 -14.61 -10.65 7.18
CA GLU A 166 -14.51 -10.15 5.83
C GLU A 166 -13.06 -10.17 5.41
N SER A 167 -12.13 -9.48 6.07
CA SER A 167 -10.73 -9.26 5.65
C SER A 167 -9.69 -9.93 6.58
N PRO A 168 -9.57 -11.28 6.58
CA PRO A 168 -8.74 -12.00 7.54
C PRO A 168 -7.23 -11.79 7.39
N ASP A 169 -6.80 -11.20 6.27
CA ASP A 169 -5.38 -10.88 6.02
C ASP A 169 -4.98 -9.53 6.67
N ASP A 170 -5.94 -8.67 7.05
CA ASP A 170 -5.68 -7.42 7.79
C ASP A 170 -5.25 -7.72 9.23
N LEU A 171 -4.40 -6.86 9.78
CA LEU A 171 -4.18 -6.83 11.22
C LEU A 171 -5.27 -5.95 11.84
N ILE A 172 -6.19 -6.56 12.57
CA ILE A 172 -7.16 -5.82 13.38
C ILE A 172 -7.43 -6.54 14.69
N ALA A 173 -7.46 -5.79 15.78
CA ALA A 173 -7.98 -6.28 17.05
C ALA A 173 -8.55 -5.15 17.89
N PHE A 174 -9.43 -5.55 18.81
CA PHE A 174 -9.90 -4.71 19.89
C PHE A 174 -9.89 -5.52 21.19
N GLU A 175 -8.88 -5.25 22.02
CA GLU A 175 -8.67 -5.91 23.30
C GLU A 175 -9.25 -5.05 24.41
N VAL A 176 -10.25 -5.57 25.12
CA VAL A 176 -10.95 -4.88 26.20
C VAL A 176 -10.90 -5.70 27.48
N SER A 177 -10.54 -5.03 28.57
CA SER A 177 -10.62 -5.53 29.95
C SER A 177 -11.14 -4.41 30.85
N ASP A 178 -11.45 -4.70 32.12
CA ASP A 178 -12.15 -3.79 33.05
C ASP A 178 -11.62 -2.34 33.06
N ASN A 179 -10.31 -2.15 32.88
CA ASN A 179 -9.68 -0.82 32.84
C ASN A 179 -8.77 -0.57 31.63
N ASN A 180 -8.66 -1.50 30.67
CA ASN A 180 -7.79 -1.33 29.50
C ASN A 180 -8.54 -1.57 28.20
N MET A 181 -8.32 -0.70 27.23
CA MET A 181 -8.79 -0.82 25.86
C MET A 181 -7.62 -0.58 24.91
N CYS A 182 -7.35 -1.51 24.01
CA CYS A 182 -6.40 -1.35 22.91
C CYS A 182 -7.09 -1.70 21.60
N PHE A 183 -7.13 -0.76 20.68
CA PHE A 183 -7.58 -1.00 19.32
C PHE A 183 -6.42 -0.72 18.38
N TYR A 184 -6.18 -1.62 17.44
CA TYR A 184 -5.21 -1.43 16.38
C TYR A 184 -5.72 -1.99 15.05
N TYR A 185 -5.41 -1.27 13.98
CA TYR A 185 -5.78 -1.62 12.61
C TYR A 185 -4.65 -1.29 11.64
N ALA A 186 -4.25 -2.27 10.84
CA ALA A 186 -3.33 -2.12 9.73
C ALA A 186 -3.84 -2.91 8.52
N PRO A 187 -4.06 -2.25 7.36
CA PRO A 187 -4.50 -2.93 6.15
C PRO A 187 -3.38 -3.81 5.58
N PHE A 188 -3.70 -5.03 5.13
CA PHE A 188 -2.73 -5.97 4.56
C PHE A 188 -1.98 -5.37 3.36
N GLU A 189 -2.62 -4.46 2.63
CA GLU A 189 -2.04 -3.74 1.49
C GLU A 189 -0.80 -2.91 1.90
N GLY A 190 -0.78 -2.41 3.14
CA GLY A 190 0.35 -1.68 3.73
C GLY A 190 1.53 -2.59 4.10
N LYS A 191 1.30 -3.90 4.28
CA LYS A 191 2.33 -4.85 4.74
C LYS A 191 3.51 -4.96 3.77
N ALA A 192 3.25 -4.99 2.46
CA ALA A 192 4.29 -5.13 1.45
C ALA A 192 5.26 -3.94 1.43
N TYR A 193 4.78 -2.74 1.76
CA TYR A 193 5.59 -1.52 1.80
C TYR A 193 6.48 -1.46 3.04
N ALA A 194 6.12 -2.16 4.11
CA ALA A 194 6.84 -2.10 5.38
C ALA A 194 8.33 -2.42 5.22
N HIS A 195 8.69 -3.40 4.39
CA HIS A 195 10.09 -3.80 4.15
C HIS A 195 10.92 -2.77 3.38
N SER A 196 10.28 -1.79 2.73
CA SER A 196 10.96 -0.71 2.02
C SER A 196 11.21 0.53 2.91
N ILE A 197 10.72 0.50 4.15
CA ILE A 197 10.83 1.60 5.10
C ILE A 197 12.06 1.39 5.96
N LYS A 198 12.94 2.39 5.97
CA LYS A 198 14.08 2.42 6.89
C LYS A 198 13.77 3.17 8.19
N THR A 199 12.94 4.21 8.08
CA THR A 199 12.57 5.07 9.19
C THR A 199 11.06 5.08 9.34
N PHE A 200 10.59 4.51 10.44
CA PHE A 200 9.20 4.60 10.87
C PHE A 200 8.99 5.87 11.69
N HIS A 201 7.79 6.42 11.67
CA HIS A 201 7.42 7.60 12.46
C HIS A 201 6.15 7.29 13.25
N ILE A 202 6.15 7.58 14.54
CA ILE A 202 4.96 7.50 15.39
C ILE A 202 4.52 8.93 15.75
N ASP A 203 3.26 9.22 15.44
CA ASP A 203 2.63 10.52 15.67
C ASP A 203 1.25 10.32 16.30
N SER A 204 0.84 11.24 17.17
CA SER A 204 -0.50 11.27 17.74
C SER A 204 -1.35 12.32 17.01
N THR A 205 -2.37 11.87 16.29
CA THR A 205 -3.35 12.75 15.65
C THR A 205 -4.48 13.11 16.63
N TYR A 206 -5.11 14.26 16.39
CA TYR A 206 -6.17 14.88 17.21
C TYR A 206 -7.01 13.87 18.01
N LYS A 207 -7.03 14.06 19.34
CA LYS A 207 -7.82 13.27 20.30
C LYS A 207 -9.22 13.01 19.76
N LEU A 208 -9.67 11.76 19.79
CA LEU A 208 -11.04 11.38 19.39
C LEU A 208 -12.03 12.30 20.13
N LEU A 209 -12.70 13.17 19.36
CA LEU A 209 -13.33 14.43 19.81
C LEU A 209 -14.35 14.30 20.96
N ARG A 210 -14.83 13.10 21.25
CA ARG A 210 -15.81 12.84 22.32
C ARG A 210 -15.21 12.25 23.59
N SER A 211 -14.04 11.59 23.52
CA SER A 211 -13.51 10.78 24.63
C SER A 211 -12.11 11.19 25.08
N ASN A 212 -11.49 12.20 24.44
CA ASN A 212 -10.12 12.62 24.72
C ASN A 212 -9.05 11.51 24.59
N ILE A 213 -9.37 10.42 23.89
CA ILE A 213 -8.45 9.30 23.65
C ILE A 213 -7.52 9.68 22.47
N PRO A 214 -6.19 9.65 22.63
CA PRO A 214 -5.26 9.88 21.52
C PRO A 214 -5.39 8.81 20.44
N LEU A 215 -5.43 9.23 19.18
CA LEU A 215 -5.34 8.33 18.03
C LEU A 215 -3.93 8.40 17.46
N TYR A 216 -3.21 7.30 17.52
CA TYR A 216 -1.86 7.17 17.01
C TYR A 216 -1.83 6.68 15.58
N ALA A 217 -0.87 7.21 14.83
CA ALA A 217 -0.51 6.77 13.49
C ALA A 217 0.96 6.33 13.50
N PHE A 218 1.19 5.07 13.12
CA PHE A 218 2.53 4.53 12.86
C PHE A 218 2.76 4.53 11.35
N THR A 219 3.60 5.44 10.89
CA THR A 219 3.84 5.78 9.48
C THR A 219 5.31 5.50 9.12
N GLY A 220 5.70 5.78 7.89
CA GLY A 220 7.06 5.53 7.42
C GLY A 220 7.35 6.22 6.10
N LYS A 221 8.62 6.50 5.86
CA LYS A 221 9.07 7.22 4.65
C LYS A 221 9.80 6.28 3.71
N ILE A 222 9.45 6.35 2.42
CA ILE A 222 10.19 5.73 1.32
C ILE A 222 10.83 6.87 0.50
N LYS A 223 11.95 6.61 -0.19
CA LYS A 223 12.78 7.63 -0.88
C LYS A 223 12.00 8.71 -1.65
N ASP A 224 10.90 8.33 -2.30
CA ASP A 224 10.15 9.20 -3.20
C ASP A 224 8.79 9.66 -2.64
N PHE A 225 8.38 9.18 -1.46
CA PHE A 225 7.07 9.47 -0.87
C PHE A 225 7.10 9.54 0.67
N HIS A 226 6.49 10.58 1.24
CA HIS A 226 5.99 10.51 2.62
C HIS A 226 4.69 9.71 2.57
N ILE A 227 4.64 8.55 3.25
CA ILE A 227 3.51 7.63 3.12
C ILE A 227 2.80 7.49 4.47
N PHE A 228 1.47 7.52 4.34
CA PHE A 228 0.42 6.85 5.11
C PHE A 228 0.75 6.21 6.47
N PRO A 229 -0.23 6.19 7.38
CA PRO A 229 -0.21 5.27 8.51
C PRO A 229 -0.32 3.83 8.02
N PHE A 230 0.68 3.03 8.37
CA PHE A 230 0.68 1.59 8.21
C PHE A 230 -0.10 0.90 9.32
N LEU A 231 -0.20 1.56 10.47
CA LEU A 231 -0.98 1.14 11.62
C LEU A 231 -1.66 2.38 12.22
N TYR A 232 -2.96 2.27 12.45
CA TYR A 232 -3.74 3.17 13.29
C TYR A 232 -4.05 2.47 14.60
N PHE A 233 -3.89 3.16 15.72
CA PHE A 233 -4.27 2.57 17.00
C PHE A 233 -4.66 3.63 18.01
N PHE A 234 -5.46 3.22 18.99
CA PHE A 234 -5.66 4.00 20.20
C PHE A 234 -5.57 3.07 21.40
N CYS A 235 -5.23 3.63 22.54
CA CYS A 235 -5.28 2.89 23.80
C CYS A 235 -5.79 3.75 24.94
N GLN A 236 -6.39 3.08 25.92
CA GLN A 236 -6.84 3.69 27.16
C GLN A 236 -6.59 2.71 28.31
N PRO A 237 -5.88 3.10 29.38
CA PRO A 237 -5.18 4.37 29.54
C PRO A 237 -4.00 4.51 28.55
N ASP A 238 -3.68 5.76 28.23
CA ASP A 238 -2.53 6.13 27.39
C ASP A 238 -1.22 5.88 28.14
N THR A 239 -0.74 4.64 28.07
CA THR A 239 0.44 4.14 28.79
C THR A 239 1.39 3.49 27.82
N TYR A 240 2.67 3.48 28.17
CA TYR A 240 3.69 2.91 27.30
C TYR A 240 3.45 1.42 27.03
N GLN A 241 2.95 0.65 28.01
CA GLN A 241 2.64 -0.77 27.84
C GLN A 241 1.55 -0.99 26.80
N ASN A 242 0.49 -0.18 26.82
CA ASN A 242 -0.59 -0.31 25.86
C ASN A 242 -0.15 0.14 24.45
N ILE A 243 0.69 1.18 24.35
CA ILE A 243 1.31 1.58 23.07
C ILE A 243 2.18 0.44 22.53
N GLN A 244 2.97 -0.23 23.38
CA GLN A 244 3.78 -1.39 22.99
C GLN A 244 2.95 -2.52 22.42
N VAL A 245 1.80 -2.85 23.04
CA VAL A 245 0.90 -3.90 22.53
C VAL A 245 0.56 -3.63 21.06
N CYS A 246 0.12 -2.40 20.75
CA CYS A 246 -0.28 -2.01 19.39
C CYS A 246 0.90 -2.02 18.41
N VAL A 247 2.03 -1.39 18.77
CA VAL A 247 3.20 -1.28 17.87
C VAL A 247 3.86 -2.64 17.63
N CYS A 248 4.04 -3.45 18.68
CA CYS A 248 4.60 -4.79 18.55
C CYS A 248 3.68 -5.73 17.77
N ALA A 249 2.36 -5.61 17.90
CA ALA A 249 1.42 -6.40 17.10
C ALA A 249 1.68 -6.17 15.60
N TYR A 250 1.83 -4.90 15.19
CA TYR A 250 2.17 -4.56 13.82
C TYR A 250 3.55 -5.08 13.40
N LEU A 251 4.61 -4.82 14.16
CA LEU A 251 5.97 -5.23 13.80
C LEU A 251 6.13 -6.75 13.69
N ARG A 252 5.48 -7.51 14.58
CA ARG A 252 5.42 -8.98 14.47
C ARG A 252 4.65 -9.41 13.22
N TRP A 253 3.50 -8.78 12.96
CA TRP A 253 2.68 -9.09 11.80
C TRP A 253 3.38 -8.80 10.47
N VAL A 254 4.15 -7.71 10.35
CA VAL A 254 4.98 -7.41 9.15
C VAL A 254 6.34 -8.11 9.16
N THR A 255 6.75 -8.67 10.31
CA THR A 255 8.03 -9.39 10.48
C THR A 255 9.24 -8.51 10.16
N ILE A 256 9.30 -7.33 10.78
CA ILE A 256 10.38 -6.33 10.59
C ILE A 256 10.89 -5.86 11.93
N GLU A 257 12.22 -5.68 12.00
CA GLU A 257 12.89 -4.91 13.04
C GLU A 257 13.31 -3.56 12.43
N PRO A 258 12.74 -2.43 12.89
CA PRO A 258 13.03 -1.14 12.30
C PRO A 258 14.43 -0.64 12.70
N GLU A 259 15.15 -0.06 11.73
CA GLU A 259 16.49 0.51 11.95
C GLU A 259 16.40 1.87 12.67
N TYR A 260 15.42 2.69 12.28
CA TYR A 260 15.18 4.02 12.84
C TYR A 260 13.71 4.22 13.19
N ILE A 261 13.46 4.86 14.33
CA ILE A 261 12.12 5.31 14.73
C ILE A 261 12.17 6.79 15.06
N SER A 262 11.41 7.57 14.29
CA SER A 262 11.14 8.97 14.57
C SER A 262 9.90 9.10 15.45
N MET A 263 9.92 9.99 16.44
CA MET A 263 8.77 10.16 17.33
C MET A 263 8.65 11.58 17.88
N ASP A 264 7.43 11.93 18.28
CA ASP A 264 7.17 13.11 19.11
C ASP A 264 7.82 13.01 20.49
N CYS A 265 8.04 14.17 21.12
CA CYS A 265 8.55 14.26 22.48
C CYS A 265 7.46 13.92 23.52
N ALA A 266 6.99 12.68 23.50
CA ALA A 266 6.02 12.13 24.45
C ALA A 266 6.67 10.98 25.26
N PRO A 267 6.82 11.11 26.59
CA PRO A 267 7.54 10.14 27.42
C PRO A 267 7.03 8.70 27.29
N GLN A 268 5.71 8.53 27.18
CA GLN A 268 5.08 7.22 27.04
C GLN A 268 5.40 6.56 25.69
N ILE A 269 5.57 7.35 24.62
CA ILE A 269 5.97 6.84 23.30
C ILE A 269 7.44 6.43 23.34
N ALA A 270 8.31 7.30 23.88
CA ALA A 270 9.73 7.02 24.00
C ALA A 270 9.99 5.73 24.78
N GLN A 271 9.40 5.61 25.97
CA GLN A 271 9.53 4.41 26.79
C GLN A 271 8.95 3.17 26.08
N ALA A 272 7.83 3.30 25.37
CA ALA A 272 7.25 2.20 24.63
C ALA A 272 8.25 1.64 23.62
N ILE A 273 8.88 2.52 22.83
CA ILE A 273 9.83 2.14 21.78
C ILE A 273 11.15 1.61 22.36
N GLU A 274 11.74 2.29 23.36
CA GLU A 274 13.00 1.89 23.97
C GLU A 274 12.95 0.46 24.55
N GLU A 275 11.85 0.13 25.23
CA GLU A 275 11.69 -1.18 25.85
C GLU A 275 11.25 -2.28 24.87
N SER A 276 10.54 -1.94 23.78
CA SER A 276 10.03 -2.94 22.83
C SER A 276 10.93 -3.19 21.62
N ILE A 277 11.75 -2.21 21.24
CA ILE A 277 12.59 -2.26 20.05
C ILE A 277 13.97 -1.70 20.38
N PRO A 278 14.73 -2.36 21.28
CA PRO A 278 15.98 -1.83 21.82
C PRO A 278 17.09 -1.65 20.78
N GLN A 279 16.94 -2.26 19.60
CA GLN A 279 17.91 -2.15 18.49
C GLN A 279 17.65 -0.94 17.59
N ALA A 280 16.46 -0.33 17.65
CA ALA A 280 16.11 0.81 16.81
C ALA A 280 16.80 2.08 17.31
N GLN A 281 17.35 2.88 16.39
CA GLN A 281 17.86 4.20 16.73
C GLN A 281 16.70 5.21 16.78
N ILE A 282 16.54 5.85 17.94
CA ILE A 282 15.51 6.87 18.14
C ILE A 282 15.95 8.21 17.56
N LEU A 283 15.12 8.75 16.68
CA LEU A 283 15.23 10.09 16.14
C LEU A 283 14.13 10.94 16.76
N TRP A 284 14.50 11.98 17.49
CA TRP A 284 13.51 12.92 17.99
C TRP A 284 13.03 13.79 16.83
N CYS A 285 11.72 13.86 16.59
CA CYS A 285 11.16 14.83 15.66
C CYS A 285 11.60 16.22 16.13
N GLY A 286 12.41 16.91 15.32
CA GLY A 286 12.88 18.26 15.62
C GLY A 286 11.69 19.19 15.77
N VAL A 287 11.63 19.91 16.89
CA VAL A 287 10.70 21.02 17.13
C VAL A 287 10.99 22.16 16.17
#